data_AF-A0A9W4JPQ3-F1
#
_entry.id   AF-A0A9W4JPQ3-F1
#
_cell.length_a   1.000
_cell.length_b   1.000
_cell.length_c   1.000
_cell.angle_alpha   90.00
_cell.angle_beta   90.00
_cell.angle_gamma   90.00
#
_symmetry.space_group_name_H-M   'P 1'
#
loop_
_entity.id
_entity.type
_entity.pdbx_description
1 polymer ?
#
loop_
_entity_poly.entity_id
_entity_poly.type
_entity_poly.pdbx_seq_one_letter_code
_entity_poly.pdbx_strand_id
1 'polypeptide(L)'
;MTLARHSPQPSLYGLTSPVPSPPHPSHRQSATTSDKMAKSKNASQHHNSQKAHRNGIKKPKTNRYPSLKGVDPKFRRNHRHALHGTMKALKERKEGKREIA
;
A
#
# COMPACT_ATOMS: atom_id res chain seq x y z
N MET A 1 -35.25 22.00 -37.95
CA MET A 1 -34.40 22.92 -38.73
C MET A 1 -34.23 24.20 -37.93
N THR A 2 -33.03 24.48 -37.44
CA THR A 2 -32.55 25.81 -37.06
C THR A 2 -31.03 25.78 -37.22
N LEU A 3 -30.49 26.71 -38.00
CA LEU A 3 -29.09 26.72 -38.41
C LEU A 3 -28.27 27.63 -37.50
N ALA A 4 -27.03 27.19 -37.25
CA ALA A 4 -25.82 28.02 -37.11
C ALA A 4 -25.83 29.24 -36.17
N ARG A 5 -24.86 29.25 -35.26
CA ARG A 5 -23.63 29.99 -35.58
C ARG A 5 -22.39 29.34 -34.96
N HIS A 6 -21.35 29.24 -35.78
CA HIS A 6 -20.03 28.76 -35.36
C HIS A 6 -19.40 29.80 -34.43
N SER A 7 -18.90 29.37 -33.28
CA SER A 7 -17.98 30.20 -32.49
C SER A 7 -16.60 30.17 -33.16
N PRO A 8 -16.01 31.32 -33.52
CA PRO A 8 -14.69 31.37 -34.12
C PRO A 8 -13.62 31.00 -33.07
N GLN A 9 -12.75 30.06 -33.42
CA GLN A 9 -11.57 29.71 -32.62
C GLN A 9 -10.51 30.82 -32.77
N PRO A 10 -9.94 31.36 -31.68
CA PRO A 10 -8.90 32.37 -31.78
C PRO A 10 -7.52 31.79 -32.15
N SER A 11 -6.84 32.56 -33.00
CA SER A 11 -5.56 32.25 -33.63
C SER A 11 -4.63 33.46 -33.55
N LEU A 12 -3.32 33.31 -33.45
CA LEU A 12 -2.51 32.11 -33.16
C LEU A 12 -1.21 32.57 -32.46
N TYR A 13 -0.25 31.67 -32.25
CA TYR A 13 1.16 32.02 -31.97
C TYR A 13 1.43 32.81 -30.67
N GLY A 14 1.27 32.14 -29.52
CA GLY A 14 1.91 32.56 -28.26
C GLY A 14 3.23 31.82 -28.05
N LEU A 15 4.36 32.53 -28.13
CA LEU A 15 5.74 32.02 -28.01
C LEU A 15 5.91 30.92 -26.94
N THR A 16 6.02 29.66 -27.36
CA THR A 16 6.74 28.65 -26.58
C THR A 16 8.24 28.92 -26.76
N SER A 17 8.78 29.84 -25.97
CA SER A 17 10.22 30.01 -25.86
C SER A 17 10.84 28.63 -25.56
N PRO A 18 11.79 28.13 -26.36
CA PRO A 18 12.51 26.93 -25.98
C PRO A 18 13.30 27.28 -24.72
N VAL A 19 12.87 26.76 -23.58
CA VAL A 19 13.66 26.80 -22.35
C VAL A 19 14.99 26.14 -22.69
N PRO A 20 16.14 26.81 -22.57
CA PRO A 20 17.41 26.18 -22.81
C PRO A 20 17.57 25.09 -21.75
N SER A 21 17.47 23.82 -22.18
CA SER A 21 17.80 22.68 -21.32
C SER A 21 19.18 22.93 -20.71
N PRO A 22 19.33 22.88 -19.38
CA PRO A 22 20.64 23.07 -18.78
C PRO A 22 21.58 22.03 -19.38
N PRO A 23 22.84 22.40 -19.73
CA PRO A 23 23.79 21.42 -20.24
C PRO A 23 23.93 20.33 -19.19
N HIS A 24 23.46 19.13 -19.53
CA HIS A 24 23.71 17.94 -18.70
C HIS A 24 25.21 17.89 -18.45
N PRO A 25 25.67 17.67 -17.20
CA PRO A 25 27.09 17.63 -16.92
C PRO A 25 27.68 16.50 -17.77
N SER A 26 28.43 16.88 -18.81
CA SER A 26 29.19 15.95 -19.62
C SER A 26 30.14 15.27 -18.65
N HIS A 27 29.83 14.01 -18.30
CA HIS A 27 30.62 13.25 -17.36
C HIS A 27 31.96 13.00 -18.05
N ARG A 28 32.90 13.93 -17.84
CA ARG A 28 34.26 13.85 -18.36
C ARG A 28 34.83 12.57 -17.79
N GLN A 29 34.87 11.54 -18.61
CA GLN A 29 35.44 10.26 -18.26
C GLN A 29 36.95 10.48 -18.12
N SER A 30 37.36 10.94 -16.94
CA SER A 30 38.75 10.91 -16.51
C SER A 30 39.11 9.45 -16.36
N ALA A 31 39.62 8.87 -17.43
CA ALA A 31 40.29 7.59 -17.41
C ALA A 31 41.50 7.72 -16.48
N THR A 32 41.32 7.36 -15.21
CA THR A 32 42.40 7.18 -14.25
C THR A 32 42.42 5.73 -13.82
N THR A 33 43.34 5.01 -14.46
CA THR A 33 44.20 4.02 -13.84
C THR A 33 43.55 2.78 -13.22
N SER A 34 44.08 1.62 -13.61
CA SER A 34 43.83 0.33 -12.97
C SER A 34 44.44 0.26 -11.57
N ASP A 35 43.88 1.02 -10.63
CA ASP A 35 44.21 0.86 -9.21
C ASP A 35 43.75 -0.51 -8.74
N LYS A 36 44.65 -1.19 -8.01
CA LYS A 36 44.41 -2.53 -7.48
C LYS A 36 43.12 -2.53 -6.69
N MET A 37 42.26 -3.53 -6.91
CA MET A 37 41.00 -3.72 -6.17
C MET A 37 41.28 -3.88 -4.67
N ALA A 38 41.35 -2.75 -3.96
CA ALA A 38 41.55 -2.71 -2.53
C ALA A 38 40.32 -3.32 -1.86
N LYS A 39 40.53 -4.35 -1.01
CA LYS A 39 39.41 -5.07 -0.39
C LYS A 39 38.53 -4.13 0.44
N SER A 40 37.34 -3.86 -0.07
CA SER A 40 36.29 -3.12 0.63
C SER A 40 35.80 -3.85 1.88
N LYS A 41 35.17 -3.14 2.82
CA LYS A 41 34.45 -3.75 3.94
C LYS A 41 33.16 -4.41 3.43
N ASN A 42 33.16 -5.74 3.31
CA ASN A 42 32.04 -6.50 2.72
C ASN A 42 30.70 -6.38 3.48
N ALA A 43 30.70 -6.05 4.78
CA ALA A 43 29.49 -5.91 5.57
C ALA A 43 29.67 -4.98 6.79
N SER A 44 28.61 -4.26 7.17
CA SER A 44 28.51 -3.51 8.44
C SER A 44 27.04 -3.42 8.89
N GLN A 45 26.82 -3.50 10.20
CA GLN A 45 25.49 -3.31 10.81
C GLN A 45 25.37 -2.01 11.61
N HIS A 46 26.42 -1.17 11.65
CA HIS A 46 26.57 -0.03 12.56
C HIS A 46 25.35 0.90 12.61
N HIS A 47 24.82 1.30 11.45
CA HIS A 47 23.65 2.20 11.36
C HIS A 47 22.29 1.49 11.35
N ASN A 48 22.23 0.16 11.45
CA ASN A 48 20.96 -0.58 11.32
C ASN A 48 20.01 -0.28 12.49
N SER A 49 20.51 -0.30 13.73
CA SER A 49 19.71 0.08 14.91
C SER A 49 19.21 1.52 14.80
N GLN A 50 20.09 2.48 14.46
CA GLN A 50 19.69 3.89 14.36
C GLN A 50 18.61 4.09 13.29
N LYS A 51 18.75 3.49 12.10
CA LYS A 51 17.73 3.52 11.03
C LYS A 51 16.40 2.91 11.48
N ALA A 52 16.42 1.75 12.15
CA ALA A 52 15.21 1.09 12.64
C ALA A 52 14.47 1.93 13.71
N HIS A 53 15.20 2.66 14.54
CA HIS A 53 14.63 3.49 15.60
C HIS A 53 14.18 4.88 15.14
N ARG A 54 14.59 5.39 13.96
CA ARG A 54 14.11 6.70 13.42
C ARG A 54 12.58 6.82 13.40
N ASN A 55 11.89 5.75 12.99
CA ASN A 55 10.42 5.68 13.01
C ASN A 55 9.87 4.83 14.17
N GLY A 56 10.78 4.26 14.99
CA GLY A 56 10.52 3.27 16.02
C GLY A 56 10.13 1.88 15.47
N ILE A 57 10.61 0.83 16.12
CA ILE A 57 10.19 -0.56 15.82
C ILE A 57 8.74 -0.73 16.30
N LYS A 58 7.79 -0.71 15.36
CA LYS A 58 6.36 -0.86 15.70
C LYS A 58 6.01 -2.32 15.97
N LYS A 59 5.26 -2.56 17.05
CA LYS A 59 4.64 -3.86 17.34
C LYS A 59 3.57 -4.19 16.28
N PRO A 60 3.29 -5.48 16.00
CA PRO A 60 2.16 -5.86 15.15
C PRO A 60 0.85 -5.32 15.73
N LYS A 61 -0.06 -4.87 14.85
CA LYS A 61 -1.36 -4.33 15.27
C LYS A 61 -2.24 -5.45 15.83
N THR A 62 -2.74 -5.28 17.05
CA THR A 62 -3.75 -6.16 17.64
C THR A 62 -5.14 -5.73 17.18
N ASN A 63 -5.89 -6.66 16.59
CA ASN A 63 -7.28 -6.44 16.19
C ASN A 63 -8.20 -7.12 17.22
N ARG A 64 -9.40 -6.56 17.46
CA ARG A 64 -10.42 -7.15 18.34
C ARG A 64 -10.79 -8.59 17.94
N TYR A 65 -10.75 -8.88 16.64
CA TYR A 65 -11.04 -10.20 16.08
C TYR A 65 -9.82 -10.70 15.27
N PRO A 66 -9.10 -11.73 15.74
CA PRO A 66 -8.00 -12.35 15.00
C PRO A 66 -8.53 -13.29 13.90
N SER A 67 -7.69 -13.62 12.92
CA SER A 67 -8.04 -14.58 11.87
C SER A 67 -8.06 -16.02 12.40
N LEU A 68 -9.10 -16.79 12.09
CA LEU A 68 -9.16 -18.24 12.35
C LEU A 68 -8.37 -19.09 11.32
N LYS A 69 -7.34 -18.53 10.68
CA LYS A 69 -6.46 -19.26 9.74
C LYS A 69 -5.46 -20.10 10.54
N GLY A 70 -5.32 -21.38 10.22
CA GLY A 70 -4.48 -22.32 10.98
C GLY A 70 -5.14 -22.95 12.20
N VAL A 71 -6.35 -22.53 12.58
CA VAL A 71 -7.15 -23.21 13.62
C VAL A 71 -7.73 -24.52 13.08
N ASP A 72 -7.79 -25.55 13.92
CA ASP A 72 -8.30 -26.90 13.61
C ASP A 72 -9.57 -26.87 12.72
N PRO A 73 -9.56 -27.54 11.55
CA PRO A 73 -10.74 -27.66 10.69
C PRO A 73 -12.00 -28.23 11.37
N LYS A 74 -11.88 -29.11 12.38
CA LYS A 74 -13.04 -29.66 13.12
C LYS A 74 -13.64 -28.60 14.04
N PHE A 75 -12.84 -27.89 14.83
CA PHE A 75 -13.27 -26.71 15.59
C PHE A 75 -13.92 -25.66 14.67
N ARG A 76 -13.27 -25.30 13.55
CA ARG A 76 -13.80 -24.28 12.62
C ARG A 76 -15.15 -24.67 12.01
N ARG A 77 -15.38 -25.96 11.72
CA ARG A 77 -16.69 -26.46 11.28
C ARG A 77 -17.72 -26.30 12.40
N ASN A 78 -17.43 -26.80 13.61
CA ASN A 78 -18.35 -26.70 14.76
C ASN A 78 -18.69 -25.25 15.11
N HIS A 79 -17.69 -24.38 15.21
CA HIS A 79 -17.85 -22.96 15.53
C HIS A 79 -18.79 -22.24 14.56
N ARG A 80 -18.71 -22.57 13.25
CA ARG A 80 -19.65 -22.06 12.24
C ARG A 80 -21.09 -22.49 12.53
N HIS A 81 -21.31 -23.78 12.81
CA HIS A 81 -22.66 -24.29 13.13
C HIS A 81 -23.22 -23.68 14.42
N ALA A 82 -22.39 -23.53 15.46
CA ALA A 82 -22.77 -22.87 16.71
C ALA A 82 -23.23 -21.41 16.50
N LEU A 83 -22.46 -20.62 15.74
CA LEU A 83 -22.82 -19.24 15.40
C LEU A 83 -24.11 -19.13 14.58
N HIS A 84 -24.33 -20.03 13.60
CA HIS A 84 -25.59 -20.05 12.86
C HIS A 84 -26.79 -20.45 13.74
N GLY A 85 -26.59 -21.41 14.66
CA GLY A 85 -27.61 -21.83 15.61
C GLY A 85 -28.03 -20.71 16.57
N THR A 86 -27.06 -19.98 17.15
CA THR A 86 -27.37 -18.84 18.02
C THR A 86 -28.05 -17.71 17.26
N MET A 87 -27.57 -17.34 16.05
CA MET A 87 -28.24 -16.33 15.22
C MET A 87 -29.70 -16.71 14.88
N LYS A 88 -29.98 -17.99 14.58
CA LYS A 88 -31.34 -18.47 14.33
C LYS A 88 -32.22 -18.36 15.58
N ALA A 89 -31.75 -18.83 16.72
CA ALA A 89 -32.51 -18.76 17.98
C ALA A 89 -32.78 -17.31 18.43
N LEU A 90 -31.78 -16.42 18.27
CA LEU A 90 -31.93 -14.99 18.57
C LEU A 90 -32.96 -14.32 17.64
N LYS A 91 -33.02 -14.71 16.36
CA LYS A 91 -34.01 -14.23 15.40
C LYS A 91 -35.42 -14.72 15.76
N GLU A 92 -35.59 -16.00 16.04
CA GLU A 92 -36.89 -16.58 16.42
C GLU A 92 -37.46 -15.98 17.71
N ARG A 93 -36.59 -15.73 18.71
CA ARG A 93 -36.96 -14.99 19.93
C ARG A 93 -37.37 -13.54 19.63
N LYS A 94 -36.67 -12.86 18.73
CA LYS A 94 -37.06 -11.49 18.29
C LYS A 94 -38.40 -11.48 17.53
N GLU A 95 -38.70 -12.56 16.81
CA GLU A 95 -39.97 -12.76 16.09
C GLU A 95 -41.10 -13.31 16.98
N GLY A 96 -40.88 -13.47 18.29
CA GLY A 96 -41.89 -14.02 19.23
C GLY A 96 -42.23 -15.49 19.02
N LYS A 97 -41.48 -16.22 18.18
CA LYS A 97 -41.72 -17.64 17.83
C LYS A 97 -41.09 -18.63 18.82
N ARG A 98 -40.43 -18.11 19.86
CA ARG A 98 -39.80 -18.88 20.93
C ARG A 98 -40.09 -18.19 22.25
N GLU A 99 -40.89 -18.85 23.07
CA GLU A 99 -41.11 -18.48 24.46
C GLU A 99 -39.81 -18.49 25.25
N ILE A 100 -39.73 -17.61 26.25
CA ILE A 100 -38.64 -17.58 27.22
C ILE A 100 -39.05 -18.52 28.37
N ALA A 101 -38.24 -19.56 28.60
CA ALA A 101 -38.31 -20.41 29.77
C ALA A 101 -37.55 -19.77 30.95
#